data_AF-A0AAE5AEQ8-F1
#
_entry.id   AF-A0AAE5AEQ8-F1
#
_cell.length_a   1.000
_cell.length_b   1.000
_cell.length_c   1.000
_cell.angle_alpha   90.00
_cell.angle_beta   90.00
_cell.angle_gamma   90.00
#
_symmetry.space_group_name_H-M   'P 1'
#
loop_
_entity.id
_entity.type
_entity.pdbx_description
1 polymer ?
#
loop_
_entity_poly.entity_id
_entity_poly.type
_entity_poly.pdbx_seq_one_letter_code
_entity_poly.pdbx_strand_id
1 'polypeptide(L)' 'MVNSIWHDLYPDNPAKVAQMEARSYLMMAITERIRAEGWNQRQTADNLGITEPQASALINGRLSQFSMDALRRIDHG' A
#
# COMPACT_ATOMS: atom_id res chain seq x y z
N MET A 1 -17.23 16.24 -2.97
CA MET A 1 -15.88 15.74 -3.30
C MET A 1 -15.16 15.55 -1.98
N VAL A 2 -14.76 14.33 -1.65
CA VAL A 2 -13.89 14.12 -0.47
C VAL A 2 -12.55 14.76 -0.78
N ASN A 3 -12.22 15.85 -0.10
CA ASN A 3 -10.89 16.46 -0.17
C ASN A 3 -9.92 15.50 0.52
N SER A 4 -9.21 14.71 -0.28
CA SER A 4 -8.17 13.81 0.20
C SER A 4 -7.10 14.62 0.92
N ILE A 5 -6.60 14.15 2.06
CA ILE A 5 -5.59 14.87 2.88
C ILE A 5 -4.33 15.25 2.09
N TRP A 6 -4.08 14.56 0.97
CA TRP A 6 -2.96 14.83 0.08
C TRP A 6 -3.10 16.16 -0.65
N HIS A 7 -4.32 16.63 -0.93
CA HIS A 7 -4.56 17.96 -1.50
C HIS A 7 -4.13 19.08 -0.56
N ASP A 8 -4.31 18.88 0.76
CA ASP A 8 -3.90 19.87 1.76
C ASP A 8 -2.38 19.86 1.99
N LEU A 9 -1.73 18.70 1.81
CA LEU A 9 -0.28 18.53 2.00
C LEU A 9 0.54 18.89 0.75
N TYR A 10 -0.02 18.73 -0.45
CA TYR A 10 0.65 18.97 -1.72
C TYR A 10 -0.21 19.82 -2.68
N PRO A 11 -0.71 21.00 -2.26
CA PRO A 11 -1.65 21.80 -3.05
C PRO A 11 -1.08 22.21 -4.41
N ASP A 12 0.23 22.44 -4.49
CA ASP A 12 0.91 22.89 -5.71
C ASP A 12 1.46 21.73 -6.56
N ASN A 13 1.24 20.47 -6.16
CA ASN A 13 1.78 19.31 -6.85
C ASN A 13 0.71 18.23 -7.10
N PRO A 14 -0.19 18.47 -8.08
CA PRO A 14 -1.29 17.54 -8.38
C PRO A 14 -0.81 16.15 -8.81
N ALA A 15 0.37 16.06 -9.47
CA ALA A 15 0.98 14.77 -9.81
C ALA A 15 1.36 13.97 -8.56
N LYS A 16 1.88 14.64 -7.52
CA LYS A 16 2.18 14.01 -6.24
C LYS A 16 0.91 13.56 -5.52
N VAL A 17 -0.12 14.38 -5.52
CA VAL A 17 -1.44 14.03 -4.96
C VAL A 17 -1.96 12.74 -5.59
N ALA A 18 -2.07 12.70 -6.92
CA ALA A 18 -2.55 11.52 -7.65
C ALA A 18 -1.69 10.27 -7.38
N GLN A 19 -0.37 10.42 -7.27
CA GLN A 19 0.52 9.32 -6.91
C GLN A 19 0.26 8.81 -5.48
N MET A 20 0.08 9.71 -4.51
CA MET A 20 -0.18 9.32 -3.11
C MET A 20 -1.55 8.65 -2.98
N GLU A 21 -2.57 9.16 -3.66
CA GLU A 21 -3.88 8.53 -3.73
C GLU A 21 -3.81 7.13 -4.33
N ALA A 22 -3.19 6.97 -5.51
CA ALA A 22 -3.02 5.68 -6.15
C ALA A 22 -2.28 4.68 -5.24
N ARG A 23 -1.24 5.14 -4.53
CA ARG A 23 -0.53 4.31 -3.54
C ARG A 23 -1.43 3.93 -2.37
N SER A 24 -2.20 4.86 -1.83
CA SER A 24 -3.16 4.60 -0.74
C SER A 24 -4.20 3.55 -1.13
N TYR A 25 -4.81 3.69 -2.32
CA TYR A 25 -5.80 2.74 -2.82
C TYR A 25 -5.21 1.33 -2.99
N LEU A 26 -4.02 1.23 -3.59
CA LEU A 26 -3.38 -0.07 -3.82
C LEU A 26 -2.98 -0.75 -2.51
N MET A 27 -2.46 0.01 -1.56
CA MET A 27 -2.14 -0.48 -0.21
C MET A 27 -3.39 -1.01 0.51
N MET A 28 -4.51 -0.29 0.39
CA MET A 28 -5.79 -0.73 0.96
C MET A 28 -6.26 -2.04 0.34
N ALA A 29 -6.27 -2.14 -0.99
CA ALA A 29 -6.68 -3.35 -1.70
C ALA A 29 -5.84 -4.58 -1.29
N ILE A 30 -4.51 -4.42 -1.23
CA ILE A 30 -3.60 -5.49 -0.78
C ILE A 30 -3.88 -5.87 0.68
N THR A 31 -4.07 -4.88 1.56
CA THR A 31 -4.34 -5.13 2.98
C THR A 31 -5.69 -5.81 3.20
N GLU A 32 -6.71 -5.46 2.41
CA GLU A 32 -8.01 -6.10 2.40
C GLU A 32 -7.92 -7.55 1.93
N ARG A 33 -7.15 -7.83 0.87
CA ARG A 33 -6.85 -9.22 0.42
C ARG A 33 -6.21 -10.03 1.54
N ILE A 34 -5.15 -9.51 2.18
CA ILE A 34 -4.48 -10.19 3.31
C ILE A 34 -5.47 -10.51 4.45
N ARG A 35 -6.36 -9.57 4.78
CA ARG A 35 -7.38 -9.74 5.83
C ARG A 35 -8.43 -10.77 5.44
N ALA A 36 -8.90 -10.74 4.20
CA ALA A 36 -9.90 -11.68 3.68
C ALA A 36 -9.37 -13.12 3.68
N GLU A 37 -8.09 -13.30 3.37
CA GLU A 37 -7.40 -14.59 3.40
C GLU A 37 -6.97 -15.05 4.81
N GLY A 38 -7.05 -14.16 5.80
CA GLY A 38 -6.66 -14.45 7.19
C GLY A 38 -5.16 -14.70 7.37
N TRP A 39 -4.32 -14.18 6.47
CA TRP A 39 -2.88 -14.42 6.52
C TRP A 39 -2.20 -13.68 7.67
N ASN A 40 -1.35 -14.39 8.40
CA ASN A 40 -0.38 -13.77 9.30
C ASN A 40 0.82 -13.21 8.52
N GLN A 41 1.74 -12.55 9.23
CA GLN A 41 2.92 -11.90 8.61
C GLN A 41 3.77 -12.86 7.77
N ARG A 42 3.99 -14.09 8.23
CA ARG A 42 4.79 -15.08 7.51
C ARG A 42 4.06 -15.58 6.26
N GLN A 43 2.79 -15.92 6.40
CA GLN A 43 1.95 -16.29 5.25
C GLN A 43 1.88 -15.17 4.23
N THR A 44 1.77 -13.92 4.66
CA THR A 44 1.80 -12.75 3.76
C THR A 44 3.12 -12.65 3.02
N ALA A 45 4.24 -12.84 3.71
CA ALA A 45 5.58 -12.84 3.11
C ALA A 45 5.71 -13.93 2.03
N ASP A 46 5.29 -15.15 2.36
CA ASP A 46 5.36 -16.31 1.46
C ASP A 46 4.44 -16.16 0.25
N ASN A 47 3.17 -15.77 0.47
CA ASN A 47 2.17 -15.65 -0.60
C ASN A 47 2.40 -14.44 -1.51
N LEU A 48 2.98 -13.35 -0.99
CA LEU A 48 3.23 -12.13 -1.78
C LEU A 48 4.69 -12.03 -2.29
N GLY A 49 5.54 -13.03 -2.00
CA GLY A 49 6.95 -13.03 -2.43
C GLY A 49 7.76 -11.85 -1.89
N ILE A 50 7.49 -11.45 -0.63
CA ILE A 50 8.17 -10.36 0.07
C ILE A 50 8.83 -10.86 1.35
N THR A 51 9.64 -10.03 2.00
CA THR A 51 10.26 -10.41 3.28
C THR A 51 9.28 -10.25 4.46
N GLU A 52 9.47 -11.00 5.55
CA GLU A 52 8.66 -10.82 6.76
C GLU A 52 8.64 -9.36 7.27
N PRO A 53 9.75 -8.60 7.32
CA PRO A 53 9.71 -7.18 7.69
C PRO A 53 8.86 -6.31 6.75
N GLN A 54 8.89 -6.60 5.44
CA GLN A 54 8.02 -5.93 4.47
C GLN A 54 6.55 -6.29 4.73
N ALA A 55 6.23 -7.57 4.92
CA ALA A 55 4.88 -8.00 5.28
C ALA A 55 4.37 -7.30 6.56
N SER A 56 5.21 -7.15 7.58
CA SER A 56 4.88 -6.38 8.79
C SER A 56 4.57 -4.92 8.47
N ALA A 57 5.40 -4.27 7.66
CA ALA A 57 5.19 -2.88 7.28
C ALA A 57 3.89 -2.69 6.49
N LEU A 58 3.55 -3.66 5.64
CA LEU A 58 2.33 -3.67 4.85
C LEU A 58 1.09 -3.81 5.73
N ILE A 59 1.06 -4.82 6.60
CA ILE A 59 -0.05 -5.08 7.55
C ILE A 59 -0.26 -3.89 8.50
N ASN A 60 0.82 -3.21 8.90
CA ASN A 60 0.76 -2.02 9.76
C ASN A 60 0.51 -0.70 9.00
N GLY A 61 0.25 -0.74 7.69
CA GLY A 61 -0.11 0.45 6.91
C GLY A 61 1.03 1.47 6.72
N ARG A 62 2.29 1.05 6.77
CA ARG A 62 3.46 1.95 6.62
C ARG A 62 3.71 2.33 5.16
N LEU A 63 2.81 3.13 4.58
CA LEU A 63 2.77 3.55 3.16
C LEU A 63 4.09 4.16 2.65
N SER A 64 4.82 4.87 3.51
CA SER A 64 6.09 5.52 3.18
C SER A 64 7.20 4.53 2.80
N GLN A 65 7.12 3.27 3.25
CA GLN A 65 8.14 2.25 3.01
C GLN A 65 7.99 1.53 1.67
N PHE A 66 6.88 1.74 0.94
CA PHE A 66 6.61 1.07 -0.33
C PHE A 66 6.57 2.06 -1.48
N SER A 67 7.43 1.90 -2.48
CA SER A 67 7.28 2.64 -3.75
C SER A 67 6.03 2.18 -4.51
N MET A 68 5.56 3.00 -5.47
CA MET A 68 4.44 2.61 -6.33
C MET A 68 4.75 1.30 -7.07
N ASP A 69 5.98 1.14 -7.58
CA ASP A 69 6.40 -0.08 -8.27
C ASP A 69 6.46 -1.30 -7.33
N ALA A 70 6.85 -1.10 -6.07
CA ALA A 70 6.82 -2.18 -5.08
C ALA A 70 5.39 -2.67 -4.82
N LEU A 71 4.42 -1.75 -4.71
CA LEU A 71 3.01 -2.12 -4.52
C LEU A 71 2.43 -2.81 -5.76
N ARG A 72 2.73 -2.33 -6.97
CA ARG A 72 2.26 -2.97 -8.22
C ARG A 72 2.78 -4.40 -8.37
N ARG A 73 4.03 -4.65 -7.99
CA ARG A 73 4.60 -6.00 -8.00
C ARG A 73 3.89 -6.95 -7.04
N ILE A 74 3.39 -6.45 -5.91
CA ILE A 74 2.66 -7.22 -4.90
C ILE A 74 1.23 -7.51 -5.36
N ASP A 75 0.57 -6.54 -5.99
CA ASP A 75 -0.83 -6.68 -6.45
C ASP A 75 -1.00 -7.69 -7.60
N HIS A 76 -0.05 -7.70 -8.54
CA HIS A 76 -0.06 -8.62 -9.68
C HIS A 76 0.53 -10.02 -9.37
N GLY A 77 0.84 -10.29 -8.10
CA GLY A 77 1.39 -11.56 -7.60
C GLY A 77 0.33 -12.56 -7.12
#